data_AF-A0A382KHP8-F1
#
_entry.id   AF-A0A382KHP8-F1
#
_cell.length_a   1.000
_cell.length_b   1.000
_cell.length_c   1.000
_cell.angle_alpha   90.00
_cell.angle_beta   90.00
_cell.angle_gamma   90.00
#
_symmetry.space_group_name_H-M   'P 1'
#
loop_
_entity.id
_entity.type
_entity.pdbx_description
1 polymer ?
#
loop_
_entity_poly.entity_id
_entity_poly.type
_entity_poly.pdbx_seq_one_letter_code
_entity_poly.pdbx_strand_id
1 'polypeptide(L)'
;GLTRRSGPVTTYETRTWDTSPLQFANPAASIAVPGNVADVITVGAVNWDTEVLQPYSAWGPNHMGDRKPEVVGPDLVATSAWVGPDNAGTSYATPHVAGLVAMILGAAPNLTPAGVKERIISRASQADNPDYKHGWGVIRLGSLPSSITSIRGHWAEEAVDWAFTAGITDGCVTLGALTCPELAVTRDEMAQFLWRFRGTQLATVSATFNDVAVDDSYGPAVDWLAETGITLGCTATTYCPAGTVTRAEMAAFLWRLEGRPEGSAPAGFTDVPADSFYDDAADWLLASGTTTGCTTTTYCPEGLVTRAEMFTFLHRLQYQLA
;
A
#
# COMPACT_ATOMS: atom_id res chain seq x y z
N GLY A 1 8.38 -44.11 22.60
CA GLY A 1 7.05 -43.51 22.37
C GLY A 1 6.82 -43.46 20.89
N LEU A 2 5.66 -43.93 20.42
CA LEU A 2 5.28 -43.85 19.01
C LEU A 2 5.06 -42.38 18.61
N THR A 3 5.78 -41.92 17.58
CA THR A 3 5.42 -40.71 16.85
C THR A 3 5.17 -41.11 15.39
N ARG A 4 3.90 -41.10 14.98
CA ARG A 4 3.53 -41.14 13.55
C ARG A 4 3.43 -39.71 13.04
N ARG A 5 4.12 -39.37 11.95
CA ARG A 5 3.81 -38.19 11.11
C ARG A 5 4.10 -38.48 9.64
N SER A 6 3.27 -37.88 8.79
CA SER A 6 3.06 -38.20 7.38
C SER A 6 3.75 -37.22 6.42
N GLY A 7 4.35 -37.78 5.36
CA GLY A 7 4.85 -37.12 4.15
C GLY A 7 5.41 -38.19 3.19
N PRO A 8 5.42 -37.98 1.85
CA PRO A 8 5.71 -39.03 0.86
C PRO A 8 7.15 -39.54 0.86
N VAL A 9 8.07 -38.88 1.58
CA VAL A 9 9.42 -39.39 1.83
C VAL A 9 9.73 -39.19 3.30
N THR A 10 9.60 -40.27 4.07
CA THR A 10 9.99 -40.30 5.49
C THR A 10 11.08 -41.35 5.63
N THR A 11 12.34 -40.92 5.69
CA THR A 11 13.47 -41.80 5.98
C THR A 11 13.96 -41.49 7.37
N TYR A 12 13.79 -42.41 8.32
CA TYR A 12 14.49 -42.37 9.61
C TYR A 12 15.23 -43.69 9.78
N GLU A 13 16.56 -43.60 9.86
CA GLU A 13 17.41 -44.71 10.22
C GLU A 13 17.90 -44.49 11.66
N THR A 14 17.72 -45.50 12.51
CA THR A 14 18.22 -45.51 13.89
C THR A 14 19.44 -46.41 13.98
N ARG A 15 20.61 -45.89 14.42
CA ARG A 15 21.62 -46.67 15.18
C ARG A 15 22.76 -45.82 15.78
N THR A 16 23.49 -46.49 16.67
CA THR A 16 24.28 -46.02 17.83
C THR A 16 25.79 -45.89 17.59
N TRP A 17 26.39 -44.88 18.26
CA TRP A 17 27.79 -44.75 18.69
C TRP A 17 28.91 -44.90 17.64
N ASP A 18 29.18 -43.84 16.85
CA ASP A 18 30.54 -43.28 16.62
C ASP A 18 30.45 -41.92 15.86
N THR A 19 31.45 -41.08 16.09
CA THR A 19 31.76 -39.65 15.86
C THR A 19 31.56 -39.01 14.47
N SER A 20 30.54 -39.37 13.69
CA SER A 20 30.12 -38.58 12.50
C SER A 20 28.91 -37.67 12.80
N PRO A 21 28.74 -36.51 12.13
CA PRO A 21 27.58 -35.65 12.35
C PRO A 21 26.26 -36.40 12.05
N LEU A 22 25.42 -36.50 13.08
CA LEU A 22 24.26 -37.37 13.24
C LEU A 22 22.95 -36.89 12.58
N GLN A 23 22.95 -35.81 11.81
CA GLN A 23 21.71 -35.19 11.36
C GLN A 23 21.84 -34.62 9.95
N PHE A 24 21.09 -35.18 9.01
CA PHE A 24 20.58 -34.35 7.93
C PHE A 24 19.47 -33.48 8.53
N ALA A 25 19.71 -32.19 8.67
CA ALA A 25 18.69 -31.25 9.08
C ALA A 25 17.64 -31.19 7.97
N ASN A 26 16.44 -31.69 8.24
CA ASN A 26 15.27 -31.40 7.40
C ASN A 26 14.59 -30.15 7.98
N PRO A 27 14.72 -28.98 7.35
CA PRO A 27 14.04 -27.78 7.82
C PRO A 27 12.51 -27.85 7.64
N ALA A 28 11.98 -28.81 6.87
CA ALA A 28 10.55 -29.02 6.71
C ALA A 28 9.88 -29.52 7.99
N ALA A 29 8.79 -28.85 8.41
CA ALA A 29 7.98 -29.19 9.57
C ALA A 29 8.79 -29.38 10.87
N SER A 30 9.90 -28.66 11.01
CA SER A 30 10.86 -28.83 12.12
C SER A 30 10.85 -27.69 13.15
N ILE A 31 9.88 -26.78 13.06
CA ILE A 31 9.67 -25.72 14.04
C ILE A 31 9.26 -26.35 15.39
N ALA A 32 10.11 -26.18 16.39
CA ALA A 32 9.93 -26.72 17.74
C ALA A 32 9.31 -25.70 18.72
N VAL A 33 8.94 -26.17 19.91
CA VAL A 33 8.55 -25.31 21.03
C VAL A 33 9.75 -24.43 21.44
N PRO A 34 9.55 -23.13 21.73
CA PRO A 34 8.28 -22.41 21.76
C PRO A 34 7.83 -21.81 20.43
N GLY A 35 8.66 -21.81 19.37
CA GLY A 35 8.32 -21.22 18.08
C GLY A 35 7.12 -21.86 17.37
N ASN A 36 6.72 -23.07 17.74
CA ASN A 36 5.55 -23.72 17.17
C ASN A 36 4.21 -23.23 17.75
N VAL A 37 4.20 -22.40 18.79
CA VAL A 37 2.97 -21.94 19.46
C VAL A 37 2.29 -20.83 18.66
N ALA A 38 0.96 -20.86 18.57
CA ALA A 38 0.16 -19.91 17.80
C ALA A 38 0.41 -18.44 18.20
N ASP A 39 0.61 -18.16 19.49
CA ASP A 39 0.79 -16.79 20.00
C ASP A 39 2.22 -16.24 19.84
N VAL A 40 3.18 -17.08 19.46
CA VAL A 40 4.57 -16.67 19.24
C VAL A 40 4.73 -16.15 17.82
N ILE A 41 5.47 -15.05 17.65
CA ILE A 41 5.97 -14.62 16.33
C ILE A 41 7.26 -15.40 16.06
N THR A 42 7.22 -16.24 15.05
CA THR A 42 8.28 -17.19 14.69
C THR A 42 9.04 -16.61 13.52
N VAL A 43 10.37 -16.56 13.65
CA VAL A 43 11.23 -15.87 12.70
C VAL A 43 12.18 -16.87 12.04
N GLY A 44 12.07 -16.99 10.72
CA GLY A 44 13.10 -17.65 9.90
C GLY A 44 14.19 -16.67 9.45
N ALA A 45 15.22 -17.18 8.78
CA ALA A 45 16.37 -16.39 8.35
C ALA A 45 16.51 -16.38 6.83
N VAL A 46 16.78 -15.20 6.26
CA VAL A 46 17.17 -14.99 4.87
C VAL A 46 18.49 -14.25 4.82
N ASN A 47 19.30 -14.50 3.79
CA ASN A 47 20.49 -13.71 3.51
C ASN A 47 20.11 -12.22 3.34
N TRP A 48 20.81 -11.30 4.01
CA TRP A 48 20.44 -9.88 3.99
C TRP A 48 20.45 -9.23 2.59
N ASP A 49 21.28 -9.72 1.68
CA ASP A 49 21.49 -9.12 0.34
C ASP A 49 20.60 -9.78 -0.70
N THR A 50 20.64 -11.11 -0.76
CA THR A 50 19.92 -11.88 -1.80
C THR A 50 18.50 -12.28 -1.40
N GLU A 51 18.15 -12.13 -0.12
CA GLU A 51 16.88 -12.56 0.47
C GLU A 51 16.54 -14.04 0.29
N VAL A 52 17.53 -14.83 -0.11
CA VAL A 52 17.43 -16.28 -0.21
C VAL A 52 17.31 -16.88 1.18
N LEU A 53 16.33 -17.76 1.37
CA LEU A 53 16.14 -18.50 2.61
C LEU A 53 17.39 -19.27 3.01
N GLN A 54 17.80 -19.10 4.25
CA GLN A 54 18.96 -19.81 4.78
C GLN A 54 18.64 -21.30 4.94
N PRO A 55 19.58 -22.20 4.57
CA PRO A 55 19.30 -23.64 4.50
C PRO A 55 18.98 -24.27 5.87
N TYR A 56 19.41 -23.63 6.96
CA TYR A 56 19.13 -24.06 8.33
C TYR A 56 17.81 -23.48 8.90
N SER A 57 17.14 -22.57 8.19
CA SER A 57 15.92 -21.93 8.67
C SER A 57 14.78 -22.96 8.70
N ALA A 58 14.31 -23.30 9.90
CA ALA A 58 13.18 -24.21 10.08
C ALA A 58 11.89 -23.60 9.50
N TRP A 59 11.05 -24.45 8.93
CA TRP A 59 9.83 -24.03 8.27
C TRP A 59 8.67 -25.03 8.46
N GLY A 60 7.46 -24.58 8.18
CA GLY A 60 6.21 -25.24 8.56
C GLY A 60 5.66 -26.26 7.57
N PRO A 61 4.40 -26.69 7.71
CA PRO A 61 3.51 -26.36 8.82
C PRO A 61 4.08 -26.80 10.18
N ASN A 62 3.65 -26.16 11.26
CA ASN A 62 3.96 -26.66 12.61
C ASN A 62 3.21 -27.99 12.88
N HIS A 63 3.39 -28.59 14.06
CA HIS A 63 2.69 -29.84 14.41
C HIS A 63 1.16 -29.74 14.34
N MET A 64 0.59 -28.57 14.57
CA MET A 64 -0.85 -28.32 14.60
C MET A 64 -1.43 -28.01 13.22
N GLY A 65 -0.58 -27.89 12.18
CA GLY A 65 -0.98 -27.51 10.83
C GLY A 65 -0.90 -26.01 10.55
N ASP A 66 -0.53 -25.20 11.54
CA ASP A 66 -0.43 -23.75 11.40
C ASP A 66 0.74 -23.37 10.48
N ARG A 67 0.56 -22.25 9.78
CA ARG A 67 1.60 -21.65 8.97
C ARG A 67 2.63 -20.96 9.86
N LYS A 68 3.85 -21.46 9.79
CA LYS A 68 5.03 -20.99 10.52
C LYS A 68 6.25 -21.16 9.60
N PRO A 69 7.29 -20.30 9.66
CA PRO A 69 7.36 -19.09 10.47
C PRO A 69 6.30 -18.05 10.06
N GLU A 70 6.06 -17.04 10.87
CA GLU A 70 5.23 -15.90 10.46
C GLU A 70 5.95 -15.08 9.39
N VAL A 71 7.24 -14.79 9.61
CA VAL A 71 8.06 -13.99 8.71
C VAL A 71 9.50 -14.48 8.73
N VAL A 72 10.29 -14.05 7.76
CA VAL A 72 11.74 -14.20 7.76
C VAL A 72 12.42 -12.85 7.91
N GLY A 73 13.56 -12.82 8.59
CA GLY A 73 14.38 -11.61 8.78
C GLY A 73 15.80 -11.80 8.23
N PRO A 74 16.53 -10.69 8.01
CA PRO A 74 17.90 -10.75 7.51
C PRO A 74 18.85 -11.35 8.55
N ASP A 75 19.72 -12.24 8.10
CA ASP A 75 20.92 -12.70 8.81
C ASP A 75 22.18 -12.27 8.05
N LEU A 76 23.37 -12.71 8.49
CA LEU A 76 24.66 -12.29 7.91
C LEU A 76 24.91 -10.77 8.03
N VAL A 77 24.35 -10.18 9.08
CA VAL A 77 24.38 -8.76 9.40
C VAL A 77 25.55 -8.42 10.34
N ALA A 78 26.27 -7.35 10.05
CA ALA A 78 27.32 -6.84 10.93
C ALA A 78 26.73 -6.04 12.11
N THR A 79 27.37 -6.11 13.27
CA THR A 79 27.06 -5.24 14.41
C THR A 79 28.28 -4.42 14.80
N SER A 80 28.09 -3.31 15.52
CA SER A 80 29.20 -2.47 16.00
C SER A 80 30.17 -3.20 16.93
N ALA A 81 29.73 -4.29 17.56
CA ALA A 81 30.54 -5.13 18.45
C ALA A 81 31.17 -6.35 17.76
N TRP A 82 30.57 -6.85 16.68
CA TRP A 82 31.00 -8.06 15.97
C TRP A 82 30.87 -7.87 14.46
N VAL A 83 32.02 -7.76 13.79
CA VAL A 83 32.16 -7.63 12.33
C VAL A 83 32.75 -8.93 11.80
N GLY A 84 32.01 -9.66 10.97
CA GLY A 84 32.50 -10.90 10.36
C GLY A 84 31.42 -11.62 9.52
N PRO A 85 31.82 -12.44 8.52
CA PRO A 85 30.91 -13.15 7.63
C PRO A 85 30.12 -14.28 8.32
N ASP A 86 30.44 -14.60 9.58
CA ASP A 86 29.83 -15.70 10.33
C ASP A 86 28.64 -15.27 11.22
N ASN A 87 28.16 -14.02 11.08
CA ASN A 87 27.00 -13.50 11.81
C ASN A 87 25.66 -14.02 11.23
N ALA A 88 25.55 -15.34 11.10
CA ALA A 88 24.40 -16.03 10.52
C ALA A 88 23.51 -16.63 11.61
N GLY A 89 22.23 -16.80 11.30
CA GLY A 89 21.30 -17.57 12.12
C GLY A 89 19.94 -16.91 12.26
N THR A 90 18.93 -17.71 12.60
CA THR A 90 17.65 -17.17 13.09
C THR A 90 17.85 -16.34 14.36
N SER A 91 18.92 -16.59 15.12
CA SER A 91 19.37 -15.74 16.24
C SER A 91 19.78 -14.32 15.84
N TYR A 92 20.18 -14.09 14.58
CA TYR A 92 20.43 -12.75 14.03
C TYR A 92 19.18 -12.17 13.38
N ALA A 93 18.37 -12.99 12.71
CA ALA A 93 17.09 -12.54 12.13
C ALA A 93 16.05 -12.13 13.19
N THR A 94 15.96 -12.86 14.31
CA THR A 94 14.99 -12.61 15.39
C THR A 94 15.12 -11.21 16.00
N PRO A 95 16.31 -10.72 16.42
CA PRO A 95 16.44 -9.37 16.94
C PRO A 95 16.16 -8.28 15.89
N HIS A 96 16.36 -8.53 14.59
CA HIS A 96 15.90 -7.60 13.54
C HIS A 96 14.39 -7.47 13.56
N VAL A 97 13.67 -8.59 13.54
CA VAL A 97 12.20 -8.60 13.65
C VAL A 97 11.75 -7.93 14.95
N ALA A 98 12.41 -8.22 16.08
CA ALA A 98 12.08 -7.60 17.37
C ALA A 98 12.29 -6.07 17.36
N GLY A 99 13.34 -5.57 16.69
CA GLY A 99 13.55 -4.13 16.50
C GLY A 99 12.42 -3.48 15.69
N LEU A 100 11.98 -4.12 14.62
CA LEU A 100 10.83 -3.66 13.83
C LEU A 100 9.54 -3.67 14.67
N VAL A 101 9.31 -4.71 15.47
CA VAL A 101 8.18 -4.77 16.41
C VAL A 101 8.24 -3.64 17.43
N ALA A 102 9.43 -3.33 17.96
CA ALA A 102 9.62 -2.23 18.89
C ALA A 102 9.30 -0.87 18.24
N MET A 103 9.64 -0.67 16.97
CA MET A 103 9.25 0.52 16.21
C MET A 103 7.73 0.60 16.00
N ILE A 104 7.08 -0.51 15.66
CA ILE A 104 5.61 -0.59 15.54
C ILE A 104 4.93 -0.20 16.85
N LEU A 105 5.38 -0.77 17.97
CA LEU A 105 4.84 -0.45 19.30
C LEU A 105 5.19 0.97 19.75
N GLY A 106 6.34 1.51 19.37
CA GLY A 106 6.70 2.91 19.61
C GLY A 106 5.76 3.88 18.89
N ALA A 107 5.31 3.53 17.69
CA ALA A 107 4.34 4.32 16.92
C ALA A 107 2.88 4.11 17.37
N ALA A 108 2.54 2.90 17.86
CA ALA A 108 1.20 2.52 18.26
C ALA A 108 1.23 1.71 19.59
N PRO A 109 1.39 2.38 20.75
CA PRO A 109 1.67 1.73 22.03
C PRO A 109 0.52 0.87 22.58
N ASN A 110 -0.70 1.06 22.08
CA ASN A 110 -1.89 0.33 22.51
C ASN A 110 -2.22 -0.90 21.65
N LEU A 111 -1.36 -1.26 20.68
CA LEU A 111 -1.58 -2.46 19.87
C LEU A 111 -1.55 -3.73 20.72
N THR A 112 -2.50 -4.63 20.47
CA THR A 112 -2.49 -5.97 21.07
C THR A 112 -1.42 -6.84 20.41
N PRO A 113 -0.95 -7.92 21.06
CA PRO A 113 -0.01 -8.87 20.44
C PRO A 113 -0.51 -9.43 19.10
N ALA A 114 -1.82 -9.70 18.98
CA ALA A 114 -2.44 -10.11 17.72
C ALA A 114 -2.39 -9.00 16.66
N GLY A 115 -2.66 -7.74 17.04
CA GLY A 115 -2.56 -6.59 16.13
C GLY A 115 -1.12 -6.31 15.66
N VAL A 116 -0.13 -6.54 16.52
CA VAL A 116 1.29 -6.52 16.13
C VAL A 116 1.58 -7.59 15.08
N LYS A 117 1.14 -8.83 15.32
CA LYS A 117 1.31 -9.93 14.36
C LYS A 117 0.67 -9.60 13.01
N GLU A 118 -0.57 -9.10 13.02
CA GLU A 118 -1.28 -8.69 11.80
C GLU A 118 -0.52 -7.60 11.03
N ARG A 119 -0.01 -6.57 11.72
CA ARG A 119 0.75 -5.48 11.09
C ARG A 119 2.05 -5.97 10.44
N ILE A 120 2.67 -7.00 11.01
CA ILE A 120 3.90 -7.59 10.47
C ILE A 120 3.61 -8.43 9.22
N ILE A 121 2.60 -9.31 9.28
CA ILE A 121 2.31 -10.22 8.17
C ILE A 121 1.67 -9.50 6.97
N SER A 122 0.84 -8.47 7.20
CA SER A 122 0.22 -7.67 6.14
C SER A 122 1.20 -6.82 5.33
N ARG A 123 2.42 -6.61 5.83
CA ARG A 123 3.46 -5.79 5.18
C ARG A 123 4.68 -6.59 4.73
N ALA A 124 4.71 -7.88 5.01
CA ALA A 124 5.80 -8.74 4.61
C ALA A 124 5.78 -8.99 3.09
N SER A 125 6.93 -9.36 2.52
CA SER A 125 7.12 -9.37 1.05
C SER A 125 6.23 -10.33 0.26
N GLN A 126 5.52 -11.24 0.92
CA GLN A 126 4.60 -12.22 0.33
C GLN A 126 3.25 -12.22 1.06
N ALA A 127 2.78 -11.03 1.48
CA ALA A 127 1.56 -10.88 2.28
C ALA A 127 0.33 -11.55 1.64
N ASP A 128 0.17 -11.39 0.32
CA ASP A 128 -1.00 -11.90 -0.42
C ASP A 128 -0.92 -13.38 -0.77
N ASN A 129 0.29 -13.97 -0.80
CA ASN A 129 0.51 -15.36 -1.17
C ASN A 129 1.58 -16.02 -0.29
N PRO A 130 1.29 -16.21 1.01
CA PRO A 130 2.26 -16.76 1.93
C PRO A 130 2.50 -18.26 1.66
N ASP A 131 3.72 -18.74 1.94
CA ASP A 131 4.10 -20.15 1.83
C ASP A 131 4.42 -20.74 3.22
N TYR A 132 4.82 -22.01 3.29
CA TYR A 132 5.24 -22.62 4.56
C TYR A 132 6.72 -22.41 4.86
N LYS A 133 7.52 -21.91 3.90
CA LYS A 133 8.98 -21.75 3.98
C LYS A 133 9.38 -20.39 4.57
N HIS A 134 8.87 -19.33 3.97
CA HIS A 134 9.07 -17.94 4.31
C HIS A 134 7.92 -17.37 5.16
N GLY A 135 6.81 -18.10 5.30
CA GLY A 135 5.60 -17.55 5.92
C GLY A 135 5.00 -16.48 5.02
N TRP A 136 4.79 -15.29 5.57
CA TRP A 136 4.38 -14.09 4.81
C TRP A 136 5.55 -13.35 4.15
N GLY A 137 6.76 -13.90 4.20
CA GLY A 137 7.92 -13.34 3.51
C GLY A 137 8.84 -12.54 4.41
N VAL A 138 9.73 -11.76 3.78
CA VAL A 138 10.70 -10.91 4.48
C VAL A 138 9.95 -9.80 5.20
N ILE A 139 10.21 -9.62 6.49
CA ILE A 139 9.58 -8.56 7.26
C ILE A 139 9.94 -7.19 6.69
N ARG A 140 8.95 -6.31 6.53
CA ARG A 140 9.14 -4.91 6.16
C ARG A 140 8.28 -4.04 7.06
N LEU A 141 8.80 -2.87 7.44
CA LEU A 141 7.96 -1.83 8.04
C LEU A 141 7.08 -1.12 6.98
N GLY A 142 7.45 -1.24 5.71
CA GLY A 142 6.91 -0.38 4.65
C GLY A 142 7.50 1.02 4.74
N SER A 143 6.77 2.00 4.22
CA SER A 143 7.07 3.42 4.43
C SER A 143 7.03 3.78 5.93
N LEU A 144 7.83 4.77 6.31
CA LEU A 144 7.77 5.34 7.67
C LEU A 144 6.33 5.78 7.96
N PRO A 145 5.85 5.65 9.22
CA PRO A 145 4.54 6.19 9.58
C PRO A 145 4.45 7.65 9.18
N SER A 146 3.28 8.09 8.74
CA SER A 146 3.09 9.46 8.30
C SER A 146 3.66 10.44 9.33
N SER A 147 4.36 11.45 8.82
CA SER A 147 4.82 12.59 9.62
C SER A 147 3.64 13.35 10.25
N ILE A 148 2.46 13.19 9.66
CA ILE A 148 1.19 13.73 10.13
C ILE A 148 0.53 12.72 11.08
N THR A 149 0.67 12.98 12.38
CA THR A 149 0.14 12.10 13.45
C THR A 149 -1.38 11.87 13.37
N SER A 150 -2.16 12.82 12.86
CA SER A 150 -3.62 12.73 12.82
C SER A 150 -4.18 11.70 11.83
N ILE A 151 -3.36 11.19 10.91
CA ILE A 151 -3.78 10.20 9.90
C ILE A 151 -3.14 8.83 10.09
N ARG A 152 -2.39 8.61 11.19
CA ARG A 152 -1.79 7.30 11.47
C ARG A 152 -2.86 6.24 11.69
N GLY A 153 -2.76 5.13 10.95
CA GLY A 153 -3.74 4.05 10.95
C GLY A 153 -4.94 4.30 10.02
N HIS A 154 -4.99 5.44 9.33
CA HIS A 154 -6.00 5.70 8.30
C HIS A 154 -5.77 4.81 7.08
N TRP A 155 -6.83 4.36 6.40
CA TRP A 155 -6.69 3.48 5.23
C TRP A 155 -5.94 4.17 4.07
N ALA A 156 -6.08 5.50 3.97
CA ALA A 156 -5.38 6.34 3.01
C ALA A 156 -4.12 7.02 3.59
N GLU A 157 -3.56 6.53 4.72
CA GLU A 157 -2.42 7.17 5.40
C GLU A 157 -1.28 7.50 4.43
N GLU A 158 -0.87 6.54 3.61
CA GLU A 158 0.25 6.72 2.68
C GLU A 158 -0.06 7.76 1.59
N ALA A 159 -1.25 7.68 0.98
CA ALA A 159 -1.64 8.60 -0.08
C ALA A 159 -1.83 10.03 0.43
N VAL A 160 -2.39 10.19 1.63
CA VAL A 160 -2.54 11.52 2.25
C VAL A 160 -1.16 12.08 2.62
N ASP A 161 -0.30 11.31 3.30
CA ASP A 161 1.06 11.78 3.66
C ASP A 161 1.88 12.18 2.43
N TRP A 162 1.80 11.37 1.36
CA TRP A 162 2.39 11.69 0.07
C TRP A 162 1.87 13.00 -0.51
N ALA A 163 0.54 13.22 -0.52
CA ALA A 163 -0.04 14.43 -1.08
C ALA A 163 0.44 15.71 -0.38
N PHE A 164 0.66 15.65 0.94
CA PHE A 164 1.26 16.77 1.68
C PHE A 164 2.75 16.92 1.38
N THR A 165 3.50 15.81 1.35
CA THR A 165 4.95 15.83 1.11
C THR A 165 5.29 16.31 -0.30
N ALA A 166 4.47 15.95 -1.28
CA ALA A 166 4.59 16.37 -2.67
C ALA A 166 4.04 17.79 -2.93
N GLY A 167 3.43 18.44 -1.94
CA GLY A 167 2.85 19.78 -2.08
C GLY A 167 1.57 19.84 -2.93
N ILE A 168 0.87 18.71 -3.09
CA ILE A 168 -0.42 18.64 -3.81
C ILE A 168 -1.50 19.39 -3.04
N THR A 169 -1.42 19.42 -1.72
CA THR A 169 -2.31 20.20 -0.85
C THR A 169 -1.52 20.86 0.29
N ASP A 170 -1.89 22.08 0.67
CA ASP A 170 -1.32 22.78 1.84
C ASP A 170 -2.12 22.50 3.13
N GLY A 171 -3.21 21.75 3.02
CA GLY A 171 -4.10 21.41 4.12
C GLY A 171 -5.55 21.74 3.85
N CYS A 172 -6.36 21.51 4.88
CA CYS A 172 -7.77 21.82 4.96
C CYS A 172 -7.95 22.80 6.13
N VAL A 173 -8.52 23.98 5.87
CA VAL A 173 -8.65 25.05 6.89
C VAL A 173 -9.93 24.90 7.72
N THR A 174 -10.78 23.91 7.42
CA THR A 174 -12.02 23.67 8.15
C THR A 174 -11.81 22.79 9.39
N LEU A 175 -12.42 23.19 10.51
CA LEU A 175 -12.60 22.39 11.73
C LEU A 175 -11.34 22.02 12.54
N GLY A 176 -10.23 22.76 12.39
CA GLY A 176 -9.04 22.57 13.23
C GLY A 176 -8.26 21.27 12.97
N ALA A 177 -8.64 20.51 11.93
CA ALA A 177 -7.93 19.34 11.45
C ALA A 177 -7.21 19.67 10.13
N LEU A 178 -5.89 19.53 10.09
CA LEU A 178 -5.08 19.94 8.93
C LEU A 178 -5.33 19.10 7.67
N THR A 179 -5.77 17.84 7.80
CA THR A 179 -5.83 16.88 6.68
C THR A 179 -7.23 16.64 6.09
N CYS A 180 -8.29 16.71 6.91
CA CYS A 180 -9.69 16.45 6.55
C CYS A 180 -9.92 15.31 5.53
N PRO A 181 -9.46 14.07 5.79
CA PRO A 181 -9.49 13.00 4.79
C PRO A 181 -10.91 12.68 4.27
N GLU A 182 -11.92 12.81 5.12
CA GLU A 182 -13.31 12.46 4.80
C GLU A 182 -14.12 13.60 4.16
N LEU A 183 -13.54 14.79 4.01
CA LEU A 183 -14.25 15.92 3.41
C LEU A 183 -14.38 15.70 1.90
N ALA A 184 -15.58 15.92 1.36
CA ALA A 184 -15.82 15.88 -0.07
C ALA A 184 -15.06 17.00 -0.77
N VAL A 185 -14.39 16.67 -1.88
CA VAL A 185 -13.57 17.61 -2.65
C VAL A 185 -14.48 18.53 -3.46
N THR A 186 -14.28 19.83 -3.34
CA THR A 186 -14.92 20.83 -4.20
C THR A 186 -14.17 21.01 -5.53
N ARG A 187 -14.82 21.57 -6.55
CA ARG A 187 -14.24 21.71 -7.89
C ARG A 187 -13.00 22.61 -7.88
N ASP A 188 -13.00 23.68 -7.10
CA ASP A 188 -11.83 24.54 -6.91
C ASP A 188 -10.65 23.81 -6.22
N GLU A 189 -10.92 22.95 -5.23
CA GLU A 189 -9.91 22.07 -4.64
C GLU A 189 -9.38 21.07 -5.68
N MET A 190 -10.27 20.45 -6.46
CA MET A 190 -9.90 19.54 -7.54
C MET A 190 -8.95 20.22 -8.54
N ALA A 191 -9.28 21.44 -9.01
CA ALA A 191 -8.40 22.19 -9.90
C ALA A 191 -7.00 22.38 -9.31
N GLN A 192 -6.92 22.80 -8.05
CA GLN A 192 -5.65 23.02 -7.38
C GLN A 192 -4.85 21.73 -7.22
N PHE A 193 -5.48 20.60 -6.87
CA PHE A 193 -4.78 19.33 -6.72
C PHE A 193 -4.19 18.86 -8.05
N LEU A 194 -4.97 18.89 -9.13
CA LEU A 194 -4.50 18.45 -10.45
C LEU A 194 -3.40 19.36 -10.99
N TRP A 195 -3.55 20.67 -10.81
CA TRP A 195 -2.56 21.67 -11.21
C TRP A 195 -1.23 21.49 -10.46
N ARG A 196 -1.28 21.30 -9.14
CA ARG A 196 -0.09 21.05 -8.32
C ARG A 196 0.55 19.70 -8.62
N PHE A 197 -0.27 18.66 -8.85
CA PHE A 197 0.20 17.34 -9.27
C PHE A 197 0.99 17.39 -10.60
N ARG A 198 0.68 18.36 -11.48
CA ARG A 198 1.42 18.62 -12.74
C ARG A 198 2.49 19.70 -12.64
N GLY A 199 2.88 20.10 -11.42
CA GLY A 199 3.97 21.03 -11.20
C GLY A 199 3.60 22.50 -11.45
N THR A 200 2.33 22.87 -11.28
CA THR A 200 1.85 24.27 -11.25
C THR A 200 2.14 25.08 -12.52
N GLN A 201 1.92 24.47 -13.69
CA GLN A 201 2.10 25.13 -14.98
C GLN A 201 1.13 26.30 -15.16
N LEU A 202 1.63 27.47 -15.58
CA LEU A 202 0.77 28.63 -15.81
C LEU A 202 0.14 28.56 -17.20
N ALA A 203 -1.15 28.91 -17.28
CA ALA A 203 -1.83 29.11 -18.55
C ALA A 203 -1.31 30.36 -19.26
N THR A 204 -1.41 30.38 -20.59
CA THR A 204 -1.09 31.56 -21.39
C THR A 204 -2.26 32.54 -21.50
N VAL A 205 -3.49 32.04 -21.32
CA VAL A 205 -4.72 32.84 -21.32
C VAL A 205 -5.61 32.48 -20.14
N SER A 206 -6.35 33.46 -19.62
CA SER A 206 -7.35 33.21 -18.58
C SER A 206 -8.61 32.56 -19.16
N ALA A 207 -9.20 31.66 -18.39
CA ALA A 207 -10.45 31.02 -18.72
C ALA A 207 -11.61 32.04 -18.73
N THR A 208 -12.62 31.79 -19.55
CA THR A 208 -13.77 32.69 -19.72
C THR A 208 -14.96 32.33 -18.84
N PHE A 209 -14.71 31.75 -17.66
CA PHE A 209 -15.76 31.42 -16.70
C PHE A 209 -16.19 32.65 -15.91
N ASN A 210 -17.48 32.94 -15.89
CA ASN A 210 -18.03 34.15 -15.27
C ASN A 210 -18.01 34.13 -13.73
N ASP A 211 -17.83 32.95 -13.14
CA ASP A 211 -17.86 32.68 -11.70
C ASP A 211 -16.47 32.35 -11.13
N VAL A 212 -15.41 32.69 -11.87
CA VAL A 212 -14.02 32.60 -11.42
C VAL A 212 -13.42 33.98 -11.53
N ALA A 213 -13.15 34.61 -10.38
CA ALA A 213 -12.51 35.91 -10.36
C ALA A 213 -11.00 35.77 -10.65
N VAL A 214 -10.41 36.79 -11.27
CA VAL A 214 -8.98 36.78 -11.63
C VAL A 214 -8.06 36.70 -10.39
N ASP A 215 -8.55 37.15 -9.24
CA ASP A 215 -7.85 37.17 -7.96
C ASP A 215 -8.24 36.01 -7.03
N ASP A 216 -9.09 35.08 -7.48
CA ASP A 216 -9.37 33.86 -6.74
C ASP A 216 -8.08 33.02 -6.61
N SER A 217 -7.84 32.46 -5.42
CA SER A 217 -6.63 31.66 -5.15
C SER A 217 -6.49 30.43 -6.05
N TYR A 218 -7.62 29.91 -6.56
CA TYR A 218 -7.69 28.80 -7.51
C TYR A 218 -7.73 29.23 -8.98
N GLY A 219 -7.83 30.52 -9.28
CA GLY A 219 -7.96 31.07 -10.65
C GLY A 219 -6.89 30.54 -11.61
N PRO A 220 -5.58 30.62 -11.27
CA PRO A 220 -4.51 30.10 -12.12
C PRO A 220 -4.62 28.60 -12.43
N ALA A 221 -5.12 27.82 -11.47
CA ALA A 221 -5.35 26.38 -11.67
C ALA A 221 -6.51 26.16 -12.65
N VAL A 222 -7.62 26.87 -12.49
CA VAL A 222 -8.76 26.78 -13.40
C VAL A 222 -8.38 27.20 -14.82
N ASP A 223 -7.61 28.28 -14.96
CA ASP A 223 -7.08 28.75 -16.24
C ASP A 223 -6.27 27.66 -16.96
N TRP A 224 -5.35 27.02 -16.24
CA TRP A 224 -4.52 25.94 -16.80
C TRP A 224 -5.35 24.70 -17.16
N LEU A 225 -6.31 24.30 -16.31
CA LEU A 225 -7.21 23.18 -16.61
C LEU A 225 -8.07 23.46 -17.85
N ALA A 226 -8.48 24.72 -18.06
CA ALA A 226 -9.31 25.10 -19.20
C ALA A 226 -8.48 25.12 -20.50
N GLU A 227 -7.30 25.73 -20.46
CA GLU A 227 -6.39 25.82 -21.62
C GLU A 227 -5.93 24.44 -22.10
N THR A 228 -5.68 23.52 -21.17
CA THR A 228 -5.28 22.13 -21.47
C THR A 228 -6.47 21.20 -21.77
N GLY A 229 -7.70 21.68 -21.68
CA GLY A 229 -8.90 20.90 -21.98
C GLY A 229 -9.22 19.80 -20.96
N ILE A 230 -8.74 19.95 -19.73
CA ILE A 230 -9.02 19.08 -18.58
C ILE A 230 -10.40 19.38 -18.01
N THR A 231 -10.74 20.67 -17.86
CA THR A 231 -12.08 21.11 -17.46
C THR A 231 -12.87 21.66 -18.64
N LEU A 232 -14.18 21.43 -18.62
CA LEU A 232 -15.14 22.04 -19.56
C LEU A 232 -16.11 22.99 -18.83
N GLY A 233 -15.94 23.19 -17.53
CA GLY A 233 -16.93 23.84 -16.66
C GLY A 233 -18.13 22.94 -16.34
N CYS A 234 -19.01 23.41 -15.45
CA CYS A 234 -20.33 22.83 -15.23
C CYS A 234 -21.32 23.29 -16.32
N THR A 235 -21.04 24.44 -16.92
CA THR A 235 -21.65 24.91 -18.17
C THR A 235 -20.57 25.50 -19.06
N ALA A 236 -20.91 25.89 -20.29
CA ALA A 236 -19.97 26.54 -21.21
C ALA A 236 -19.38 27.86 -20.67
N THR A 237 -20.01 28.51 -19.69
CA THR A 237 -19.58 29.82 -19.16
C THR A 237 -19.44 29.85 -17.64
N THR A 238 -19.54 28.70 -16.98
CA THR A 238 -19.54 28.60 -15.50
C THR A 238 -18.72 27.40 -15.05
N TYR A 239 -17.85 27.60 -14.08
CA TYR A 239 -16.96 26.57 -13.54
C TYR A 239 -17.58 25.79 -12.37
N CYS A 240 -18.42 26.45 -11.56
CA CYS A 240 -19.01 25.97 -10.32
C CYS A 240 -17.98 25.62 -9.22
N PRO A 241 -17.13 26.57 -8.75
CA PRO A 241 -15.99 26.27 -7.87
C PRO A 241 -16.38 25.57 -6.56
N ALA A 242 -17.46 26.02 -5.91
CA ALA A 242 -17.93 25.44 -4.64
C ALA A 242 -18.72 24.12 -4.78
N GLY A 243 -18.95 23.64 -6.01
CA GLY A 243 -19.63 22.37 -6.23
C GLY A 243 -18.75 21.19 -5.82
N THR A 244 -19.31 20.20 -5.15
CA THR A 244 -18.60 18.95 -4.83
C THR A 244 -18.47 18.06 -6.06
N VAL A 245 -17.36 17.33 -6.17
CA VAL A 245 -17.05 16.50 -7.33
C VAL A 245 -17.54 15.06 -7.14
N THR A 246 -18.30 14.57 -8.12
CA THR A 246 -18.73 13.17 -8.20
C THR A 246 -17.61 12.27 -8.74
N ARG A 247 -17.69 10.96 -8.50
CA ARG A 247 -16.74 9.97 -9.04
C ARG A 247 -16.71 9.97 -10.56
N ALA A 248 -17.86 10.14 -11.22
CA ALA A 248 -17.94 10.28 -12.68
C ALA A 248 -17.18 11.51 -13.19
N GLU A 249 -17.35 12.67 -12.55
CA GLU A 249 -16.61 13.88 -12.90
C GLU A 249 -15.11 13.73 -12.63
N MET A 250 -14.73 13.15 -11.49
CA MET A 250 -13.34 12.85 -11.16
C MET A 250 -12.70 11.94 -12.21
N ALA A 251 -13.41 10.91 -12.69
CA ALA A 251 -12.93 10.08 -13.78
C ALA A 251 -12.63 10.87 -15.04
N ALA A 252 -13.59 11.70 -15.47
CA ALA A 252 -13.41 12.55 -16.64
C ALA A 252 -12.23 13.52 -16.47
N PHE A 253 -12.00 14.06 -15.27
CA PHE A 253 -10.84 14.89 -14.98
C PHE A 253 -9.52 14.13 -15.14
N LEU A 254 -9.37 12.97 -14.49
CA LEU A 254 -8.13 12.18 -14.53
C LEU A 254 -7.84 11.64 -15.94
N TRP A 255 -8.87 11.20 -16.66
CA TRP A 255 -8.71 10.71 -18.03
C TRP A 255 -8.24 11.82 -18.98
N ARG A 256 -8.79 13.04 -18.86
CA ARG A 256 -8.34 14.19 -19.66
C ARG A 256 -6.95 14.66 -19.24
N LEU A 257 -6.62 14.59 -17.95
CA LEU A 257 -5.31 14.91 -17.39
C LEU A 257 -4.19 14.04 -17.99
N GLU A 258 -4.50 12.79 -18.33
CA GLU A 258 -3.58 11.86 -19.01
C GLU A 258 -3.68 11.90 -20.55
N GLY A 259 -4.38 12.88 -21.11
CA GLY A 259 -4.46 13.05 -22.56
C GLY A 259 -5.46 12.12 -23.26
N ARG A 260 -6.49 11.67 -22.54
CA ARG A 260 -7.60 10.84 -23.05
C ARG A 260 -7.15 9.50 -23.66
N PRO A 261 -6.45 8.62 -22.89
CA PRO A 261 -6.06 7.32 -23.41
C PRO A 261 -7.26 6.50 -23.88
N GLU A 262 -7.19 5.97 -25.10
CA GLU A 262 -8.24 5.15 -25.72
C GLU A 262 -7.88 3.65 -25.71
N GLY A 263 -8.84 2.79 -26.02
CA GLY A 263 -8.61 1.37 -26.28
C GLY A 263 -8.61 0.45 -25.06
N SER A 264 -9.07 0.95 -23.91
CA SER A 264 -9.30 0.10 -22.73
C SER A 264 -10.50 -0.81 -22.97
N ALA A 265 -10.44 -2.03 -22.46
CA ALA A 265 -11.60 -2.93 -22.51
C ALA A 265 -12.69 -2.43 -21.55
N PRO A 266 -13.98 -2.69 -21.84
CA PRO A 266 -15.07 -2.34 -20.95
C PRO A 266 -14.85 -2.87 -19.53
N ALA A 267 -14.92 -2.00 -18.55
CA ALA A 267 -14.68 -2.32 -17.14
C ALA A 267 -15.73 -3.29 -16.57
N GLY A 268 -16.89 -3.39 -17.22
CA GLY A 268 -17.96 -4.32 -16.83
C GLY A 268 -18.74 -3.87 -15.59
N PHE A 269 -18.60 -2.61 -15.16
CA PHE A 269 -19.41 -2.04 -14.09
C PHE A 269 -20.87 -1.92 -14.54
N THR A 270 -21.80 -2.42 -13.73
CA THR A 270 -23.23 -2.50 -14.09
C THR A 270 -23.93 -1.13 -14.06
N ASP A 271 -23.34 -0.17 -13.38
CA ASP A 271 -23.82 1.20 -13.16
C ASP A 271 -23.05 2.24 -13.99
N VAL A 272 -22.34 1.80 -15.03
CA VAL A 272 -21.71 2.66 -16.04
C VAL A 272 -22.44 2.44 -17.36
N PRO A 273 -23.39 3.32 -17.73
CA PRO A 273 -24.06 3.25 -19.03
C PRO A 273 -23.05 3.49 -20.15
N ALA A 274 -23.17 2.72 -21.23
CA ALA A 274 -22.44 2.99 -22.47
C ALA A 274 -22.80 4.39 -22.99
N ASP A 275 -21.83 5.04 -23.62
CA ASP A 275 -21.88 6.41 -24.16
C ASP A 275 -22.09 7.50 -23.09
N SER A 276 -21.97 7.16 -21.79
CA SER A 276 -21.93 8.17 -20.74
C SER A 276 -20.63 8.97 -20.83
N PHE A 277 -20.62 10.24 -20.41
CA PHE A 277 -19.45 11.13 -20.60
C PHE A 277 -18.15 10.66 -19.91
N TYR A 278 -18.23 9.61 -19.10
CA TYR A 278 -17.16 9.07 -18.28
C TYR A 278 -16.95 7.55 -18.49
N ASP A 279 -17.62 6.90 -19.45
CA ASP A 279 -17.49 5.45 -19.65
C ASP A 279 -16.06 5.05 -20.05
N ASP A 280 -15.50 5.67 -21.10
CA ASP A 280 -14.10 5.49 -21.53
C ASP A 280 -13.13 5.78 -20.39
N ALA A 281 -13.45 6.80 -19.57
CA ALA A 281 -12.64 7.18 -18.42
C ALA A 281 -12.69 6.10 -17.32
N ALA A 282 -13.86 5.53 -17.02
CA ALA A 282 -14.03 4.47 -16.05
C ALA A 282 -13.32 3.17 -16.49
N ASP A 283 -13.44 2.84 -17.78
CA ASP A 283 -12.75 1.71 -18.43
C ASP A 283 -11.24 1.85 -18.30
N TRP A 284 -10.71 3.01 -18.69
CA TRP A 284 -9.29 3.30 -18.56
C TRP A 284 -8.82 3.30 -17.11
N LEU A 285 -9.56 3.89 -16.18
CA LEU A 285 -9.17 3.90 -14.76
C LEU A 285 -9.09 2.50 -14.16
N LEU A 286 -9.94 1.55 -14.59
CA LEU A 286 -9.86 0.17 -14.13
C LEU A 286 -8.69 -0.55 -14.78
N ALA A 287 -8.51 -0.40 -16.09
CA ALA A 287 -7.40 -1.00 -16.84
C ALA A 287 -6.03 -0.50 -16.33
N SER A 288 -5.98 0.78 -15.92
CA SER A 288 -4.83 1.43 -15.31
C SER A 288 -4.69 1.11 -13.81
N GLY A 289 -5.59 0.36 -13.19
CA GLY A 289 -5.53 0.06 -11.75
C GLY A 289 -5.66 1.30 -10.85
N THR A 290 -6.02 2.45 -11.41
CA THR A 290 -6.28 3.68 -10.65
C THR A 290 -7.54 3.50 -9.79
N THR A 291 -8.57 2.82 -10.33
CA THR A 291 -9.78 2.44 -9.59
C THR A 291 -9.94 0.92 -9.51
N THR A 292 -10.65 0.49 -8.47
CA THR A 292 -11.13 -0.90 -8.30
C THR A 292 -12.66 -1.00 -8.32
N GLY A 293 -13.35 0.12 -8.58
CA GLY A 293 -14.78 0.26 -8.30
C GLY A 293 -15.07 0.48 -6.81
N CYS A 294 -16.31 0.83 -6.48
CA CYS A 294 -16.79 0.86 -5.09
C CYS A 294 -17.17 -0.55 -4.61
N THR A 295 -17.53 -1.43 -5.55
CA THR A 295 -17.62 -2.88 -5.36
C THR A 295 -16.97 -3.57 -6.56
N THR A 296 -16.93 -4.90 -6.56
CA THR A 296 -16.42 -5.68 -7.70
C THR A 296 -17.28 -5.53 -8.96
N THR A 297 -18.52 -5.05 -8.86
CA THR A 297 -19.44 -4.93 -10.01
C THR A 297 -19.97 -3.52 -10.22
N THR A 298 -19.65 -2.56 -9.34
CA THR A 298 -20.18 -1.19 -9.41
C THR A 298 -19.10 -0.13 -9.25
N TYR A 299 -19.24 0.96 -10.00
CA TYR A 299 -18.34 2.12 -10.00
C TYR A 299 -18.76 3.21 -9.00
N CYS A 300 -20.07 3.33 -8.73
CA CYS A 300 -20.71 4.38 -7.94
C CYS A 300 -20.49 5.79 -8.51
N PRO A 301 -20.95 6.09 -9.75
CA PRO A 301 -20.64 7.35 -10.44
C PRO A 301 -21.11 8.62 -9.72
N GLU A 302 -22.27 8.57 -9.06
CA GLU A 302 -22.87 9.69 -8.33
C GLU A 302 -22.28 9.90 -6.93
N GLY A 303 -21.41 8.98 -6.46
CA GLY A 303 -20.76 9.13 -5.16
C GLY A 303 -19.84 10.34 -5.15
N LEU A 304 -19.87 11.13 -4.08
CA LEU A 304 -18.92 12.24 -3.90
C LEU A 304 -17.53 11.68 -3.59
N VAL A 305 -16.50 12.32 -4.12
CA VAL A 305 -15.10 11.94 -3.87
C VAL A 305 -14.59 12.67 -2.65
N THR A 306 -14.10 11.94 -1.64
CA THR A 306 -13.43 12.53 -0.48
C THR A 306 -11.97 12.86 -0.78
N ARG A 307 -11.34 13.71 0.05
CA ARG A 307 -9.90 14.03 -0.08
C ARG A 307 -9.02 12.79 0.00
N ALA A 308 -9.33 11.85 0.90
CA ALA A 308 -8.61 10.58 1.02
C ALA A 308 -8.71 9.73 -0.25
N GLU A 309 -9.91 9.65 -0.85
CA GLU A 309 -10.10 8.97 -2.13
C GLU A 309 -9.34 9.67 -3.25
N MET A 310 -9.44 11.00 -3.35
CA MET A 310 -8.77 11.75 -4.40
C MET A 310 -7.25 11.59 -4.38
N PHE A 311 -6.64 11.69 -3.20
CA PHE A 311 -5.20 11.48 -3.08
C PHE A 311 -4.81 10.03 -3.35
N THR A 312 -5.65 9.05 -3.01
CA THR A 312 -5.41 7.66 -3.37
C THR A 312 -5.43 7.45 -4.89
N PHE A 313 -6.36 8.09 -5.61
CA PHE A 313 -6.39 8.05 -7.08
C PHE A 313 -5.12 8.67 -7.68
N LEU A 314 -4.73 9.86 -7.25
CA LEU A 314 -3.51 10.52 -7.75
C LEU A 314 -2.24 9.73 -7.43
N HIS A 315 -2.17 9.15 -6.23
CA HIS A 315 -1.02 8.36 -5.81
C HIS A 315 -0.86 7.10 -6.67
N ARG A 316 -1.96 6.37 -6.93
CA ARG A 316 -1.95 5.22 -7.85
C ARG A 316 -1.58 5.61 -9.26
N LEU A 317 -2.12 6.75 -9.73
CA LEU A 317 -1.82 7.28 -11.06
C LEU A 317 -0.33 7.62 -11.22
N GLN A 318 0.32 8.18 -10.19
CA GLN A 318 1.75 8.48 -10.24
C GLN A 318 2.61 7.22 -10.42
N TYR A 319 2.31 6.13 -9.71
CA TYR A 319 3.10 4.90 -9.79
C TYR A 319 3.11 4.26 -11.19
N GLN A 320 2.16 4.62 -12.05
CA GLN A 320 2.14 4.12 -13.42
C GLN A 320 3.10 4.87 -14.35
N LEU A 321 3.49 6.08 -13.98
CA LEU A 321 4.38 6.94 -14.76
C LEU A 321 5.86 6.71 -14.42
N ALA A 322 6.17 5.91 -13.39
CA ALA A 322 7.51 5.60 -12.88
C ALA A 322 7.99 4.22 -13.34
#